data_AF-A0A9J6F9W2-F1
#
_entry.id   AF-A0A9J6F9W2-F1
#
_cell.length_a   1.000
_cell.length_b   1.000
_cell.length_c   1.000
_cell.angle_alpha   90.00
_cell.angle_beta   90.00
_cell.angle_gamma   90.00
#
_symmetry.space_group_name_H-M   'P 1'
#
loop_
_entity.id
_entity.type
_entity.pdbx_description
1 polymer ?
#
loop_
_entity_poly.entity_id
_entity_poly.type
_entity_poly.pdbx_seq_one_letter_code
_entity_poly.pdbx_strand_id
1 'polypeptide(L)'
;MNTFMTFANKHYEEIKAENQVLKASNAKLEEQCAELARQVKDNEARILEAEQYSRSTNVEIKGIPDNASEDLTDLLIRIGEKVEVSLAAAHFEAIHRVPTAKKYTQQNIVVQFARLQQRDNFLQKARSARLKCLDL
;
A
#
# COMPACT_ATOMS: atom_id res chain seq x y z
N MET A 1 -34.94 61.94 21.43
CA MET A 1 -33.95 61.03 22.02
C MET A 1 -33.61 59.95 20.99
N ASN A 2 -32.51 60.16 20.27
CA ASN A 2 -31.57 59.16 19.72
C ASN A 2 -32.02 58.01 18.78
N THR A 3 -32.66 58.34 17.64
CA THR A 3 -32.93 57.40 16.52
C THR A 3 -31.68 56.67 16.03
N PHE A 4 -30.53 57.36 16.03
CA PHE A 4 -29.24 56.79 15.68
C PHE A 4 -28.79 55.68 16.64
N MET A 5 -28.98 55.87 17.95
CA MET A 5 -28.64 54.83 18.94
C MET A 5 -29.53 53.60 18.79
N THR A 6 -30.81 53.77 18.46
CA THR A 6 -31.71 52.62 18.22
C THR A 6 -31.27 51.82 17.00
N PHE A 7 -30.86 52.50 15.92
CA PHE A 7 -30.33 51.86 14.72
C PHE A 7 -29.01 51.13 14.99
N ALA A 8 -28.08 51.77 15.70
CA ALA A 8 -26.79 51.17 16.07
C ALA A 8 -26.95 49.95 16.99
N ASN A 9 -27.85 50.02 17.98
CA ASN A 9 -28.14 48.88 18.87
C ASN A 9 -28.75 47.70 18.09
N LYS A 10 -29.65 47.95 17.14
CA LYS A 10 -30.25 46.90 16.32
C LYS A 10 -29.16 46.13 15.55
N HIS A 11 -28.27 46.84 14.85
CA HIS A 11 -27.17 46.21 14.12
C HIS A 11 -26.16 45.52 15.03
N TYR A 12 -25.90 46.08 16.22
CA TYR A 12 -25.05 45.43 17.21
C TYR A 12 -25.60 44.06 17.63
N GLU A 13 -26.91 43.97 17.93
CA GLU A 13 -27.53 42.70 18.29
C GLU A 13 -27.57 41.70 17.13
N GLU A 14 -27.80 42.17 15.89
CA GLU A 14 -27.72 41.32 14.68
C GLU A 14 -26.31 40.72 14.52
N ILE A 15 -25.26 41.56 14.55
CA ILE A 15 -23.86 41.12 14.43
C ILE A 15 -23.47 40.17 15.56
N LYS A 16 -23.98 40.41 16.78
CA LYS A 16 -23.72 39.55 17.93
C LYS A 16 -24.38 38.18 17.78
N ALA A 17 -25.62 38.14 17.28
CA ALA A 17 -26.32 36.89 16.99
C ALA A 17 -25.59 36.09 15.89
N GLU A 18 -25.19 36.73 14.80
CA GLU A 18 -24.40 36.10 13.75
C GLU A 18 -23.06 35.57 14.28
N ASN A 19 -22.35 36.34 15.11
CA ASN A 19 -21.11 35.88 15.74
C ASN A 19 -21.31 34.64 16.62
N GLN A 20 -22.43 34.55 17.34
CA GLN A 20 -22.73 33.36 18.15
C GLN A 20 -22.97 32.13 17.26
N VAL A 21 -23.71 32.29 16.16
CA VAL A 21 -23.95 31.22 15.18
C VAL A 21 -22.63 30.78 14.53
N LEU A 22 -21.81 31.72 14.09
CA LEU A 22 -20.50 31.44 13.49
C LEU A 22 -19.57 30.71 14.46
N LYS A 23 -19.54 31.11 15.74
CA LYS A 23 -18.75 30.41 16.77
C LYS A 23 -19.22 28.97 16.98
N ALA A 24 -20.54 28.76 17.05
CA ALA A 24 -21.10 27.42 17.18
C ALA A 24 -20.78 26.55 15.95
N SER A 25 -20.88 27.13 14.74
CA SER A 25 -20.51 26.46 13.50
C SER A 25 -19.03 26.10 13.46
N ASN A 26 -18.14 27.02 13.85
CA ASN A 26 -16.71 26.76 13.88
C ASN A 26 -16.36 25.64 14.86
N ALA A 27 -16.93 25.65 16.07
CA ALA A 27 -16.71 24.59 17.04
C ALA A 27 -17.16 23.21 16.50
N LYS A 28 -18.32 23.17 15.82
CA LYS A 28 -18.80 21.94 15.17
C LYS A 28 -17.88 21.48 14.03
N LEU A 29 -17.38 22.42 13.21
CA LEU A 29 -16.44 22.11 12.14
C LEU A 29 -15.12 21.59 12.69
N GLU A 30 -14.61 22.16 13.79
CA GLU A 30 -13.39 21.68 14.45
C GLU A 30 -13.56 20.25 14.96
N GLU A 31 -14.70 19.94 15.59
CA GLU A 31 -15.04 18.58 16.03
C GLU A 31 -15.10 17.59 14.85
N GLN A 32 -15.78 17.98 13.77
CA GLN A 32 -15.89 17.17 12.55
C GLN A 32 -14.51 16.94 11.91
N CYS A 33 -13.66 17.96 11.84
CA CYS A 33 -12.30 17.84 11.32
C CYS A 33 -11.46 16.87 12.16
N ALA A 34 -11.56 16.94 13.49
CA ALA A 34 -10.85 16.04 14.38
C ALA A 34 -11.31 14.58 14.20
N GLU A 35 -12.62 14.35 14.07
CA GLU A 35 -13.17 13.01 13.84
C GLU A 35 -12.78 12.46 12.46
N LEU A 36 -12.87 13.28 11.40
CA LEU A 36 -12.42 12.86 10.06
C LEU A 36 -10.93 12.52 10.06
N ALA A 37 -10.09 13.33 10.70
CA ALA A 37 -8.65 13.07 10.79
C ALA A 37 -8.37 11.73 11.50
N ARG A 38 -9.15 11.41 12.56
CA ARG A 38 -9.07 10.13 13.26
C ARG A 38 -9.47 8.96 12.34
N GLN A 39 -10.57 9.09 11.61
CA GLN A 39 -11.05 8.06 10.68
C GLN A 39 -10.08 7.82 9.52
N VAL A 40 -9.49 8.88 8.95
CA VAL A 40 -8.47 8.77 7.91
C VAL A 40 -7.29 7.95 8.41
N LYS A 41 -6.77 8.28 9.60
CA LYS A 41 -5.64 7.55 10.20
C LYS A 41 -5.96 6.07 10.44
N ASP A 42 -7.17 5.76 10.94
CA ASP A 42 -7.59 4.37 11.17
C ASP A 42 -7.71 3.59 9.84
N ASN A 43 -8.31 4.21 8.83
CA ASN A 43 -8.44 3.61 7.51
C ASN A 43 -7.08 3.39 6.84
N GLU A 44 -6.14 4.33 6.95
CA GLU A 44 -4.77 4.17 6.48
C GLU A 44 -4.08 2.97 7.13
N ALA A 45 -4.25 2.79 8.45
CA ALA A 45 -3.70 1.65 9.17
C ALA A 45 -4.29 0.32 8.68
N ARG A 46 -5.61 0.27 8.47
CA ARG A 46 -6.33 -0.92 7.96
C ARG A 46 -5.94 -1.25 6.51
N ILE A 47 -5.75 -0.24 5.66
CA ILE A 47 -5.26 -0.42 4.30
C ILE A 47 -3.85 -1.01 4.34
N LEU A 48 -2.96 -0.45 5.16
CA LEU A 48 -1.60 -0.95 5.31
C LEU A 48 -1.57 -2.41 5.76
N GLU A 49 -2.40 -2.78 6.73
CA GLU A 49 -2.51 -4.18 7.20
C GLU A 49 -3.01 -5.10 6.08
N ALA A 50 -4.05 -4.70 5.35
CA ALA A 50 -4.58 -5.48 4.23
C ALA A 50 -3.55 -5.66 3.10
N GLU A 51 -2.77 -4.61 2.80
CA GLU A 51 -1.67 -4.69 1.85
C GLU A 51 -0.54 -5.60 2.31
N GLN A 52 -0.17 -5.55 3.60
CA GLN A 52 0.83 -6.46 4.16
C GLN A 52 0.37 -7.91 4.10
N TYR A 53 -0.90 -8.15 4.43
CA TYR A 53 -1.51 -9.47 4.37
C TYR A 53 -1.55 -10.01 2.94
N SER A 54 -1.94 -9.20 1.95
CA SER A 54 -1.96 -9.62 0.54
C SER A 54 -0.56 -9.92 -0.01
N ARG A 55 0.48 -9.24 0.48
CA ARG A 55 1.89 -9.48 0.13
C ARG A 55 2.52 -10.63 0.92
N SER A 56 1.82 -11.19 1.91
CA SER A 56 2.39 -12.22 2.79
C SER A 56 2.79 -13.49 2.05
N THR A 57 2.16 -13.80 0.92
CA THR A 57 2.49 -14.94 0.05
C THR A 57 3.44 -14.59 -1.09
N ASN A 58 3.98 -13.37 -1.12
CA ASN A 58 4.81 -12.92 -2.22
C ASN A 58 6.30 -13.13 -1.92
N VAL A 59 7.08 -13.34 -2.99
CA VAL A 59 8.54 -13.30 -2.99
C VAL A 59 9.00 -12.39 -4.12
N GLU A 60 9.95 -11.52 -3.81
CA GLU A 60 10.61 -10.66 -4.78
C GLU A 60 12.00 -11.24 -5.12
N ILE A 61 12.24 -11.50 -6.40
CA ILE A 61 13.50 -12.01 -6.94
C ILE A 61 14.18 -10.88 -7.70
N LYS A 62 15.46 -10.65 -7.40
CA LYS A 62 16.23 -9.52 -7.92
C LYS A 62 17.44 -9.98 -8.73
N GLY A 63 17.90 -9.13 -9.63
CA GLY A 63 19.16 -9.31 -10.35
C GLY A 63 19.10 -10.30 -11.52
N ILE A 64 17.90 -10.70 -11.95
CA ILE A 64 17.72 -11.50 -13.16
C ILE A 64 17.58 -10.55 -14.36
N PRO A 65 18.45 -10.64 -15.39
CA PRO A 65 18.30 -9.88 -16.63
C PRO A 65 16.97 -10.14 -17.31
N ASP A 66 16.45 -9.12 -17.98
CA ASP A 66 15.23 -9.21 -18.76
C ASP A 66 15.52 -9.92 -20.09
N ASN A 67 14.67 -10.87 -20.47
CA ASN A 67 14.75 -11.55 -21.76
C ASN A 67 13.40 -11.41 -22.49
N ALA A 68 13.42 -11.02 -23.77
CA ALA A 68 12.23 -10.79 -24.57
C ALA A 68 11.35 -12.05 -24.76
N SER A 69 11.93 -13.24 -24.64
CA SER A 69 11.24 -14.53 -24.72
C SER A 69 11.29 -15.29 -23.40
N GLU A 70 11.24 -14.59 -22.27
CA GLU A 70 11.31 -15.23 -20.96
C GLU A 70 10.01 -15.98 -20.60
N ASP A 71 10.18 -17.20 -20.10
CA ASP A 71 9.15 -17.89 -19.34
C ASP A 71 9.53 -17.81 -17.85
N LEU A 72 8.79 -16.97 -17.12
CA LEU A 72 9.00 -16.75 -15.69
C LEU A 72 8.62 -17.97 -14.85
N THR A 73 7.71 -18.82 -15.32
CA THR A 73 7.31 -20.05 -14.64
C THR A 73 8.44 -21.05 -14.70
N ASP A 74 9.00 -21.28 -15.89
CA ASP A 74 10.14 -22.19 -16.08
C ASP A 74 11.39 -21.69 -15.34
N LEU A 75 11.63 -20.37 -15.34
CA LEU A 75 12.69 -19.77 -14.53
C LEU A 75 12.51 -20.07 -13.03
N LEU A 76 11.30 -19.89 -12.49
CA LEU A 76 11.01 -20.17 -11.09
C LEU A 76 11.15 -21.65 -10.75
N ILE A 77 10.74 -22.55 -11.64
CA ILE A 77 10.92 -24.00 -11.47
C ILE A 77 12.41 -24.33 -11.39
N ARG A 78 13.23 -23.80 -12.31
CA ARG A 78 14.70 -23.97 -12.27
C ARG A 78 15.33 -23.41 -11.00
N ILE A 79 14.89 -22.24 -10.53
CA ILE A 79 15.34 -21.68 -9.24
C ILE A 79 14.94 -22.62 -8.10
N GLY A 80 13.72 -23.16 -8.13
CA GLY A 80 13.23 -24.17 -7.18
C GLY A 80 14.15 -25.38 -7.09
N GLU A 81 14.51 -25.97 -8.24
CA GLU A 81 15.45 -27.09 -8.33
C GLU A 81 16.80 -26.76 -7.69
N LYS A 82 17.35 -25.57 -7.96
CA LYS A 82 18.64 -25.11 -7.39
C LYS A 82 18.61 -24.92 -5.87
N VAL A 83 17.43 -24.65 -5.30
CA VAL A 83 17.25 -24.53 -3.83
C VAL A 83 16.64 -25.80 -3.22
N GLU A 84 16.56 -26.90 -3.97
CA GLU A 84 15.97 -28.17 -3.53
C GLU A 84 14.49 -28.07 -3.11
N VAL A 85 13.72 -27.24 -3.81
CA VAL A 85 12.27 -27.08 -3.63
C VAL A 85 11.57 -27.41 -4.94
N SER A 86 10.81 -28.50 -4.94
CA SER A 86 9.99 -28.87 -6.09
C SER A 86 8.87 -27.84 -6.29
N LEU A 87 8.90 -27.16 -7.43
CA LEU A 87 7.92 -26.17 -7.83
C LEU A 87 7.23 -26.60 -9.13
N ALA A 88 6.02 -26.10 -9.34
CA ALA A 88 5.18 -26.39 -10.48
C ALA A 88 4.25 -25.18 -10.68
N ALA A 89 3.71 -25.00 -11.89
CA ALA A 89 2.84 -23.87 -12.21
C ALA A 89 1.68 -23.69 -11.22
N ALA A 90 1.09 -24.79 -10.74
CA ALA A 90 -0.02 -24.78 -9.77
C ALA A 90 0.35 -24.19 -8.38
N HIS A 91 1.63 -23.98 -8.10
CA HIS A 91 2.07 -23.35 -6.85
C HIS A 91 2.07 -21.82 -6.92
N PHE A 92 1.85 -21.24 -8.10
CA PHE A 92 1.90 -19.79 -8.33
C PHE A 92 0.51 -19.27 -8.67
N GLU A 93 0.10 -18.21 -7.98
CA GLU A 93 -1.13 -17.46 -8.26
C GLU A 93 -0.87 -16.41 -9.34
N ALA A 94 0.28 -15.74 -9.27
CA ALA A 94 0.69 -14.72 -10.22
C ALA A 94 2.22 -14.61 -10.28
N ILE A 95 2.75 -14.34 -11.47
CA ILE A 95 4.17 -14.10 -11.71
C ILE A 95 4.31 -12.95 -12.69
N HIS A 96 5.07 -11.92 -12.34
CA HIS A 96 5.29 -10.78 -13.23
C HIS A 96 6.57 -10.01 -12.87
N ARG A 97 7.11 -9.30 -13.86
CA ARG A 97 8.14 -8.26 -13.65
C ARG A 97 7.50 -7.02 -13.04
N VAL A 98 8.17 -6.37 -12.09
CA VAL A 98 7.74 -5.10 -11.52
C VAL A 98 8.00 -4.00 -12.55
N PRO A 99 6.95 -3.29 -13.03
CA PRO A 99 7.13 -2.21 -13.99
C PRO A 99 7.96 -1.08 -13.36
N THR A 100 8.96 -0.60 -14.10
CA THR A 100 9.80 0.52 -13.67
C THR A 100 9.70 1.66 -14.68
N ALA A 101 9.68 2.91 -14.19
CA ALA A 101 9.56 4.09 -15.05
C ALA A 101 10.76 4.27 -16.01
N LYS A 102 11.94 3.76 -15.63
CA LYS A 102 13.12 3.69 -16.49
C LYS A 102 13.22 2.27 -17.06
N LYS A 103 13.61 2.15 -18.33
CA LYS A 103 13.98 0.85 -18.93
C LYS A 103 15.25 0.31 -18.26
N TYR A 104 15.08 -0.31 -17.09
CA TYR A 104 16.09 -1.19 -16.51
C TYR A 104 16.15 -2.47 -17.34
N THR A 105 17.32 -3.08 -17.41
CA THR A 105 17.55 -4.38 -18.05
C THR A 105 17.43 -5.55 -17.09
N GLN A 106 16.99 -5.29 -15.85
CA GLN A 106 16.89 -6.26 -14.76
C GLN A 106 15.72 -5.89 -13.83
N GLN A 107 14.50 -5.88 -14.37
CA GLN A 107 13.32 -5.62 -13.55
C GLN A 107 13.12 -6.74 -12.53
N ASN A 108 12.78 -6.42 -11.28
CA ASN A 108 12.55 -7.45 -10.27
C ASN A 108 11.35 -8.31 -10.66
N ILE A 109 11.38 -9.59 -10.30
CA ILE A 109 10.25 -10.50 -10.48
C ILE A 109 9.51 -10.61 -9.16
N VAL A 110 8.19 -10.42 -9.18
CA VAL A 110 7.33 -10.74 -8.05
C VAL A 110 6.55 -11.99 -8.39
N VAL A 111 6.65 -12.98 -7.50
CA VAL A 111 5.83 -14.19 -7.53
C VAL A 111 4.92 -14.20 -6.31
N GLN A 112 3.63 -14.45 -6.54
CA GLN A 112 2.65 -14.76 -5.51
C GLN A 112 2.45 -16.27 -5.48
N PHE A 113 2.70 -16.89 -4.34
CA PHE A 113 2.44 -18.31 -4.14
C PHE A 113 0.98 -18.55 -3.78
N ALA A 114 0.39 -19.63 -4.29
CA ALA A 114 -0.96 -20.05 -3.94
C ALA A 114 -1.10 -20.45 -2.46
N ARG A 115 0.01 -20.82 -1.80
CA ARG A 115 0.05 -21.26 -0.40
C ARG A 115 1.23 -20.66 0.36
N LEU A 116 0.95 -20.14 1.55
CA LEU A 116 1.94 -19.56 2.46
C LEU A 116 3.06 -20.55 2.83
N GLN A 117 2.70 -21.81 3.11
CA GLN A 117 3.68 -22.85 3.46
C GLN A 117 4.70 -23.12 2.36
N GLN A 118 4.26 -23.10 1.10
CA GLN A 118 5.15 -23.31 -0.05
C GLN A 118 6.13 -22.13 -0.20
N ARG A 119 5.61 -20.91 -0.03
CA ARG A 119 6.39 -19.68 0.01
C ARG A 119 7.47 -19.74 1.09
N ASP A 120 7.08 -20.10 2.31
CA ASP A 120 7.99 -20.15 3.47
C ASP A 120 9.10 -21.18 3.28
N ASN A 121 8.76 -22.38 2.80
CA ASN A 121 9.73 -23.42 2.46
C ASN A 121 10.73 -22.92 1.40
N PHE A 122 10.22 -22.31 0.33
CA PHE A 122 11.06 -21.71 -0.72
C PHE A 122 12.01 -20.64 -0.16
N LEU A 123 11.51 -19.68 0.62
CA LEU A 123 12.32 -18.62 1.21
C LEU A 123 13.38 -19.16 2.18
N GLN A 124 13.02 -20.14 3.02
CA GLN A 124 13.96 -20.74 3.96
C GLN A 124 15.12 -21.40 3.22
N LYS A 125 14.82 -22.20 2.19
CA LYS A 125 15.83 -22.89 1.37
C LYS A 125 16.68 -21.92 0.55
N ALA A 126 16.06 -20.92 -0.07
CA ALA A 126 16.76 -19.90 -0.83
C ALA A 126 17.76 -19.09 0.03
N ARG A 127 17.39 -18.76 1.28
CA ARG A 127 18.30 -18.09 2.23
C ARG A 127 19.54 -18.92 2.56
N SER A 128 19.38 -20.23 2.67
CA SER A 128 20.50 -21.16 2.89
C SER A 128 21.36 -21.31 1.64
N ALA A 129 20.77 -21.39 0.45
CA ALA A 129 21.47 -21.60 -0.81
C ALA A 129 22.28 -20.37 -1.26
N ARG A 130 21.81 -19.15 -0.97
CA ARG A 130 22.47 -17.87 -1.34
C ARG A 130 22.85 -17.79 -2.83
N LEU A 131 21.95 -18.23 -3.69
CA LEU A 131 22.13 -18.22 -5.15
C LEU A 131 22.39 -16.81 -5.68
N LYS A 132 23.24 -16.74 -6.70
CA LYS A 132 23.50 -15.57 -7.53
C LYS A 132 22.93 -15.81 -8.93
N CYS A 133 22.78 -14.74 -9.71
CA CYS A 133 22.33 -14.83 -11.10
C CYS A 133 23.20 -15.77 -11.95
N LEU A 134 24.49 -15.91 -11.63
CA LEU A 134 25.42 -16.79 -12.34
C LEU A 134 25.15 -18.30 -12.10
N ASP A 135 24.36 -18.64 -11.09
CA ASP A 135 24.04 -20.02 -10.72
C ASP A 135 22.79 -20.56 -11.45
N LEU A 136 22.10 -19.70 -12.19
CA LEU A 136 20.81 -19.90 -12.87
C LEU A 136 20.95 -19.99 -14.39
#